data_AF-A0AAU4ITL9-F1
#
_entry.id   AF-A0AAU4ITL9-F1
#
_cell.length_a   1.000
_cell.length_b   1.000
_cell.length_c   1.000
_cell.angle_alpha   90.00
_cell.angle_beta   90.00
_cell.angle_gamma   90.00
#
_symmetry.space_group_name_H-M   'P 1'
#
loop_
_entity.id
_entity.type
_entity.pdbx_description
1 polymer ?
#
loop_
_entity_poly.entity_id
_entity_poly.type
_entity_poly.pdbx_seq_one_letter_code
_entity_poly.pdbx_strand_id
1 'polypeptide(L)'
;MRYADGGGLAPAGRRRRESVRMQAAEWFEQEIRPSEVARRLRVSVKSAYHWHQLWRDGGREALASRGPSGSRCRLSPRCLEKLTAYLDEGPAAHGWVEDQVWTASRVATLIGRKFHVSYSVSGATRLMHRLGFSPQVPARRVAERDEQAVTVWKEATWAEVKGPGRPAGATSASRTKQDSPGSRHGDEPGADADALRS
;
A
#
# COMPACT_ATOMS: atom_id res chain seq x y z
N MET A 1 20.52 -15.08 2.64
CA MET A 1 20.16 -15.80 1.39
C MET A 1 19.16 -14.96 0.61
N ARG A 2 19.52 -14.51 -0.60
CA ARG A 2 18.63 -13.78 -1.53
C ARG A 2 17.90 -14.80 -2.40
N TYR A 3 16.58 -14.79 -2.42
CA TYR A 3 15.82 -15.59 -3.38
C TYR A 3 15.34 -14.68 -4.51
N ALA A 4 15.41 -15.19 -5.74
CA ALA A 4 14.76 -14.57 -6.88
C ALA A 4 13.23 -14.68 -6.70
N ASP A 5 12.57 -13.53 -6.72
CA ASP A 5 11.12 -13.34 -6.91
C ASP A 5 10.16 -13.78 -5.79
N GLY A 6 10.13 -12.97 -4.73
CA GLY A 6 9.06 -12.97 -3.73
C GLY A 6 7.86 -12.09 -4.12
N GLY A 7 6.70 -12.72 -4.36
CA GLY A 7 5.39 -12.17 -4.01
C GLY A 7 5.02 -10.80 -4.58
N GLY A 8 5.35 -10.49 -5.84
CA GLY A 8 4.77 -9.36 -6.58
C GLY A 8 5.01 -7.93 -6.04
N LEU A 9 5.65 -7.75 -4.89
CA LEU A 9 5.96 -6.45 -4.29
C LEU A 9 7.27 -5.87 -4.83
N ALA A 10 8.13 -6.73 -5.39
CA ALA A 10 9.36 -6.33 -6.05
C ALA A 10 9.09 -5.52 -7.34
N PRO A 11 9.98 -4.58 -7.70
CA PRO A 11 9.89 -3.86 -8.97
C PRO A 11 9.81 -4.78 -10.20
N ALA A 12 10.56 -5.88 -10.21
CA ALA A 12 10.55 -6.86 -11.30
C ALA A 12 9.17 -7.52 -11.48
N GLY A 13 8.56 -7.99 -10.39
CA GLY A 13 7.22 -8.56 -10.42
C GLY A 13 6.13 -7.58 -10.87
N ARG A 14 6.28 -6.28 -10.57
CA ARG A 14 5.40 -5.23 -11.11
C ARG A 14 5.57 -5.07 -12.61
N ARG A 15 6.81 -4.94 -13.10
CA ARG A 15 7.12 -4.83 -14.54
C ARG A 15 6.55 -6.02 -15.32
N ARG A 16 6.66 -7.24 -14.79
CA ARG A 16 6.05 -8.43 -15.40
C ARG A 16 4.52 -8.33 -15.51
N ARG A 17 3.83 -7.83 -14.49
CA ARG A 17 2.36 -7.67 -14.57
C ARG A 17 1.94 -6.52 -15.49
N GLU A 18 2.77 -5.50 -15.57
CA GLU A 18 2.59 -4.43 -16.54
C GLU A 18 2.80 -4.92 -17.97
N SER A 19 3.84 -5.71 -18.26
CA SER A 19 4.05 -6.27 -19.60
C SER A 19 2.89 -7.16 -20.04
N VAL A 20 2.31 -7.96 -19.15
CA VAL A 20 1.09 -8.74 -19.44
C VAL A 20 -0.10 -7.83 -19.80
N ARG A 21 -0.27 -6.70 -19.09
CA ARG A 21 -1.33 -5.72 -19.41
C ARG A 21 -1.07 -5.00 -20.73
N MET A 22 0.18 -4.67 -21.03
CA MET A 22 0.58 -4.08 -22.31
C MET A 22 0.33 -5.03 -23.47
N GLN A 23 0.63 -6.32 -23.31
CA GLN A 23 0.32 -7.33 -24.32
C GLN A 23 -1.20 -7.46 -24.55
N ALA A 24 -2.01 -7.36 -23.48
CA ALA A 24 -3.46 -7.35 -23.61
C ALA A 24 -3.94 -6.13 -24.42
N ALA A 25 -3.36 -4.94 -24.19
CA ALA A 25 -3.69 -3.73 -24.94
C ALA A 25 -3.43 -3.90 -26.44
N GLU A 26 -2.28 -4.46 -26.82
CA GLU A 26 -1.93 -4.74 -28.23
C GLU A 26 -2.94 -5.67 -28.91
N TRP A 27 -3.47 -6.64 -28.16
CA TRP A 27 -4.48 -7.56 -28.69
C TRP A 27 -5.87 -6.94 -28.73
N PHE A 28 -6.19 -6.00 -27.84
CA PHE A 28 -7.43 -5.21 -27.94
C PHE A 28 -7.40 -4.26 -29.14
N GLU A 29 -6.25 -3.68 -29.47
CA GLU A 29 -6.04 -2.88 -30.69
C GLU A 29 -6.24 -3.72 -31.97
N GLN A 30 -5.95 -5.03 -31.90
CA GLN A 30 -6.23 -6.00 -32.97
C GLN A 30 -7.65 -6.60 -32.91
N GLU A 31 -8.54 -6.00 -32.11
CA GLU A 31 -9.94 -6.44 -31.92
C GLU A 31 -10.11 -7.89 -31.42
N ILE A 32 -9.08 -8.45 -30.78
CA ILE A 32 -9.16 -9.78 -30.17
C ILE A 32 -10.07 -9.72 -28.95
N ARG A 33 -11.04 -10.64 -28.90
CA ARG A 33 -12.04 -10.72 -27.81
C ARG A 33 -11.38 -10.91 -26.44
N PRO A 34 -11.90 -10.27 -25.36
CA PRO A 34 -11.34 -10.41 -24.01
C PRO A 34 -11.25 -11.86 -23.48
N SER A 35 -12.18 -12.73 -23.86
CA SER A 35 -12.14 -14.15 -23.51
C SER A 35 -10.93 -14.88 -24.10
N GLU A 36 -10.58 -14.56 -25.34
CA GLU A 36 -9.42 -15.12 -26.04
C GLU A 36 -8.11 -14.58 -25.47
N VAL A 37 -8.06 -13.28 -25.17
CA VAL A 37 -6.94 -12.63 -24.46
C VAL A 37 -6.71 -13.30 -23.11
N ALA A 38 -7.77 -13.56 -22.34
CA ALA A 38 -7.68 -14.24 -21.05
C ALA A 38 -7.05 -15.63 -21.18
N ARG A 39 -7.51 -16.41 -22.16
CA ARG A 39 -7.00 -17.76 -22.44
C ARG A 39 -5.51 -17.75 -22.78
N ARG A 40 -5.10 -16.87 -23.70
CA ARG A 40 -3.70 -16.78 -24.16
C ARG A 40 -2.75 -16.23 -23.09
N LEU A 41 -3.16 -15.23 -22.30
CA LEU A 41 -2.35 -14.68 -21.21
C LEU A 41 -2.44 -15.47 -19.90
N ARG A 42 -3.28 -16.51 -19.85
CA ARG A 42 -3.58 -17.31 -18.64
C ARG A 42 -4.01 -16.44 -17.45
N VAL A 43 -4.84 -15.44 -17.72
CA VAL A 43 -5.47 -14.59 -16.70
C VAL A 43 -6.95 -14.92 -16.55
N SER A 44 -7.58 -14.47 -15.47
CA SER A 44 -9.01 -14.65 -15.31
C SER A 44 -9.79 -13.87 -16.38
N VAL A 45 -10.91 -14.45 -16.84
CA VAL A 45 -11.82 -13.78 -17.79
C VAL A 45 -12.28 -12.43 -17.21
N LYS A 46 -12.63 -12.38 -15.92
CA LYS A 46 -13.00 -11.14 -15.22
C LYS A 46 -11.93 -10.05 -15.34
N SER A 47 -10.65 -10.40 -15.18
CA SER A 47 -9.53 -9.46 -15.33
C SER A 47 -9.43 -8.93 -16.76
N ALA A 48 -9.56 -9.80 -17.76
CA ALA A 48 -9.49 -9.39 -19.16
C ALA A 48 -10.64 -8.44 -19.56
N TYR A 49 -11.87 -8.71 -19.11
CA TYR A 49 -13.00 -7.80 -19.34
C TYR A 49 -12.80 -6.46 -18.64
N HIS A 50 -12.32 -6.46 -17.40
CA HIS A 50 -12.01 -5.23 -16.69
C HIS A 50 -10.93 -4.41 -17.40
N TRP A 51 -9.87 -5.06 -17.88
CA TRP A 51 -8.80 -4.42 -18.66
C TRP A 51 -9.31 -3.86 -19.99
N HIS A 52 -10.18 -4.60 -20.68
CA HIS A 52 -10.79 -4.13 -21.91
C HIS A 52 -11.66 -2.89 -21.69
N GLN A 53 -12.43 -2.85 -20.60
CA GLN A 53 -13.21 -1.65 -20.25
C GLN A 53 -12.30 -0.44 -20.00
N LEU A 54 -11.26 -0.60 -19.17
CA LEU A 54 -10.29 0.47 -18.90
C LEU A 54 -9.59 0.94 -20.19
N TRP A 55 -9.24 0.00 -21.07
CA TRP A 55 -8.62 0.32 -22.36
C TRP A 55 -9.57 1.06 -23.30
N ARG A 56 -10.87 0.72 -23.34
CA ARG A 56 -11.85 1.48 -24.12
C ARG A 56 -11.97 2.92 -23.64
N ASP A 57 -11.87 3.14 -22.33
CA ASP A 57 -12.08 4.46 -21.72
C ASP A 57 -10.82 5.35 -21.79
N GLY A 58 -9.61 4.78 -21.81
CA GLY A 58 -8.37 5.55 -21.73
C GLY A 58 -7.16 4.94 -22.45
N GLY A 59 -7.40 4.02 -23.40
CA GLY A 59 -6.38 3.42 -24.25
C GLY A 59 -5.33 2.61 -23.47
N ARG A 60 -4.15 2.48 -24.08
CA ARG A 60 -3.01 1.74 -23.51
C ARG A 60 -2.53 2.33 -22.18
N GLU A 61 -2.61 3.64 -22.00
CA GLU A 61 -2.17 4.32 -20.78
C GLU A 61 -3.03 3.94 -19.55
N ALA A 62 -4.33 3.72 -19.73
CA ALA A 62 -5.22 3.26 -18.66
C ALA A 62 -4.79 1.91 -18.07
N LEU A 63 -4.07 1.09 -18.85
CA LEU A 63 -3.52 -0.20 -18.44
C LEU A 63 -2.11 -0.10 -17.85
N ALA A 64 -1.46 1.06 -17.86
CA ALA A 64 -0.12 1.24 -17.31
C ALA A 64 -0.09 1.04 -15.79
N SER A 65 1.07 0.70 -15.25
CA SER A 65 1.27 0.62 -13.81
C SER A 65 1.24 2.01 -13.19
N ARG A 66 0.36 2.21 -12.20
CA ARG A 66 0.36 3.44 -11.37
C ARG A 66 1.50 3.48 -10.35
N GLY A 67 2.49 2.59 -10.48
CA GLY A 67 3.60 2.45 -9.55
C GLY A 67 3.31 1.51 -8.38
N PRO A 68 4.13 1.55 -7.31
CA PRO A 68 3.95 0.72 -6.13
C PRO A 68 2.62 1.06 -5.43
N SER A 69 1.73 0.08 -5.29
CA SER A 69 0.56 0.21 -4.42
C SER A 69 0.96 0.05 -2.94
N GLY A 70 0.37 0.86 -2.06
CA GLY A 70 0.58 0.81 -0.62
C GLY A 70 1.33 2.02 -0.04
N SER A 71 1.48 2.02 1.30
CA SER A 71 2.12 3.12 2.02
C SER A 71 3.56 3.36 1.54
N ARG A 72 3.96 4.64 1.45
CA ARG A 72 5.31 5.04 1.02
C ARG A 72 6.34 4.38 1.93
N CYS A 73 7.46 3.93 1.36
CA CYS A 73 8.56 3.42 2.17
C CYS A 73 9.05 4.56 3.09
N ARG A 74 9.21 4.29 4.39
CA ARG A 74 9.71 5.29 5.35
C ARG A 74 11.20 5.54 5.21
N LEU A 75 11.92 4.62 4.55
CA LEU A 75 13.35 4.76 4.27
C LEU A 75 13.55 5.39 2.89
N SER A 76 14.48 6.34 2.81
CA SER A 76 14.95 6.91 1.55
C SER A 76 15.73 5.86 0.74
N PRO A 77 15.88 6.04 -0.59
CA PRO A 77 16.67 5.13 -1.43
C PRO A 77 18.08 4.88 -0.89
N ARG A 78 18.78 5.93 -0.44
CA ARG A 78 20.11 5.82 0.16
C ARG A 78 20.13 5.00 1.45
N CYS A 79 19.09 5.11 2.29
CA CYS A 79 18.97 4.28 3.48
C CYS A 79 18.68 2.81 3.13
N LEU A 80 17.95 2.55 2.04
CA LEU A 80 17.72 1.18 1.55
C LEU A 80 19.00 0.51 1.04
N GLU A 81 19.86 1.25 0.35
CA GLU A 81 21.17 0.75 -0.09
C GLU A 81 22.05 0.40 1.12
N LYS A 82 22.14 1.30 2.10
CA LYS A 82 22.87 1.04 3.36
C LYS A 82 22.30 -0.16 4.12
N LEU A 83 20.97 -0.26 4.22
CA LEU A 83 20.32 -1.41 4.85
C LEU A 83 20.68 -2.71 4.13
N THR A 84 20.71 -2.69 2.79
CA THR A 84 21.10 -3.87 2.00
C THR A 84 22.53 -4.30 2.33
N ALA A 85 23.48 -3.36 2.41
CA ALA A 85 24.85 -3.66 2.81
C ALA A 85 24.92 -4.28 4.22
N TYR A 86 24.22 -3.71 5.21
CA TYR A 86 24.16 -4.29 6.56
C TYR A 86 23.55 -5.69 6.59
N LEU A 87 22.55 -5.95 5.75
CA LEU A 87 21.96 -7.30 5.64
C LEU A 87 22.95 -8.29 5.01
N ASP A 88 23.80 -7.85 4.09
CA ASP A 88 24.82 -8.68 3.45
C ASP A 88 25.99 -9.00 4.40
N GLU A 89 26.36 -8.10 5.31
CA GLU A 89 27.33 -8.36 6.39
C GLU A 89 26.89 -9.51 7.33
N GLY A 90 25.59 -9.77 7.38
CA GLY A 90 25.00 -10.85 8.17
C GLY A 90 24.69 -10.46 9.62
N PRO A 91 23.88 -11.26 10.34
CA PRO A 91 23.40 -10.90 11.68
C PRO A 91 24.50 -10.83 12.75
N ALA A 92 25.57 -11.63 12.67
CA ALA A 92 26.72 -11.57 13.59
C ALA A 92 27.31 -10.17 13.68
N ALA A 93 27.51 -9.52 12.52
CA ALA A 93 28.13 -8.21 12.44
C ALA A 93 27.32 -7.13 13.19
N HIS A 94 26.03 -7.41 13.47
CA HIS A 94 25.12 -6.51 14.17
C HIS A 94 24.69 -7.03 15.55
N GLY A 95 25.41 -8.03 16.08
CA GLY A 95 25.28 -8.51 17.46
C GLY A 95 24.35 -9.71 17.66
N TRP A 96 23.93 -10.40 16.58
CA TRP A 96 23.16 -11.64 16.66
C TRP A 96 24.03 -12.82 16.23
N VAL A 97 24.73 -13.41 17.20
CA VAL A 97 25.75 -14.43 16.95
C VAL A 97 25.19 -15.85 16.96
N GLU A 98 24.02 -16.06 17.58
CA GLU A 98 23.53 -17.39 17.96
C GLU A 98 23.11 -18.27 16.77
N ASP A 99 22.50 -17.68 15.74
CA ASP A 99 21.86 -18.43 14.65
C ASP A 99 22.07 -17.82 13.25
N GLN A 100 22.82 -16.72 13.10
CA GLN A 100 23.12 -16.05 11.81
C GLN A 100 21.90 -15.85 10.89
N VAL A 101 20.71 -15.70 11.48
CA VAL A 101 19.44 -15.58 10.73
C VAL A 101 18.88 -14.16 10.77
N TRP A 102 18.56 -13.59 9.60
CA TRP A 102 17.76 -12.36 9.53
C TRP A 102 16.28 -12.66 9.69
N THR A 103 15.75 -12.38 10.89
CA THR A 103 14.31 -12.36 11.15
C THR A 103 13.75 -10.95 10.92
N ALA A 104 12.47 -10.84 10.58
CA ALA A 104 11.84 -9.53 10.39
C ALA A 104 11.91 -8.63 11.64
N SER A 105 11.87 -9.21 12.85
CA SER A 105 12.07 -8.48 14.10
C SER A 105 13.50 -7.92 14.22
N ARG A 106 14.53 -8.73 13.91
CA ARG A 106 15.93 -8.26 13.92
C ARG A 106 16.16 -7.15 12.90
N VAL A 107 15.57 -7.26 11.71
CA VAL A 107 15.63 -6.21 10.71
C VAL A 107 14.93 -4.93 11.18
N ALA A 108 13.75 -5.03 11.83
CA ALA A 108 13.10 -3.87 12.43
C ALA A 108 13.98 -3.19 13.50
N THR A 109 14.62 -3.98 14.36
CA THR A 109 15.57 -3.48 15.38
C THR A 109 16.78 -2.82 14.74
N LEU A 110 17.38 -3.44 13.72
CA LEU A 110 18.51 -2.88 12.99
C LEU A 110 18.16 -1.53 12.36
N ILE A 111 16.96 -1.42 11.75
CA ILE A 111 16.49 -0.18 11.15
C ILE A 111 16.32 0.92 12.21
N GLY A 112 15.76 0.57 13.38
CA GLY A 112 15.66 1.49 14.51
C GLY A 112 17.02 2.00 14.96
N ARG A 113 18.01 1.10 15.11
CA ARG A 113 19.37 1.43 15.55
C ARG A 113 20.16 2.29 14.55
N LYS A 114 20.06 1.98 13.25
CA LYS A 114 20.91 2.61 12.21
C LYS A 114 20.27 3.85 11.57
N PHE A 115 18.94 3.95 11.59
CA PHE A 115 18.21 5.00 10.88
C PHE A 115 17.20 5.76 11.75
N HIS A 116 17.01 5.38 13.03
CA HIS A 116 16.04 6.01 13.95
C HIS A 116 14.59 6.00 13.41
N VAL A 117 14.26 4.98 12.62
CA VAL A 117 12.92 4.80 12.04
C VAL A 117 12.31 3.51 12.55
N SER A 118 11.18 3.60 13.22
CA SER A 118 10.47 2.41 13.69
C SER A 118 9.73 1.69 12.55
N TYR A 119 9.84 0.37 12.51
CA TYR A 119 9.03 -0.48 11.63
C TYR A 119 8.27 -1.50 12.48
N SER A 120 7.02 -1.79 12.12
CA SER A 120 6.37 -3.00 12.62
C SER A 120 6.99 -4.24 11.97
N VAL A 121 6.90 -5.40 12.62
CA VAL A 121 7.41 -6.67 12.06
C VAL A 121 6.84 -6.92 10.66
N SER A 122 5.52 -6.76 10.47
CA SER A 122 4.88 -6.88 9.15
C SER A 122 5.33 -5.82 8.15
N GLY A 123 5.72 -4.63 8.63
CA GLY A 123 6.36 -3.61 7.80
C GLY A 123 7.76 -4.01 7.35
N ALA A 124 8.57 -4.53 8.28
CA ALA A 124 9.92 -5.02 8.01
C ALA A 124 9.90 -6.23 7.07
N THR A 125 8.97 -7.18 7.24
CA THR A 125 8.76 -8.29 6.30
C THR A 125 8.49 -7.79 4.88
N ARG A 126 7.55 -6.86 4.71
CA ARG A 126 7.25 -6.25 3.39
C ARG A 126 8.45 -5.52 2.81
N LEU A 127 9.24 -4.87 3.66
CA LEU A 127 10.46 -4.18 3.26
C LEU A 127 11.54 -5.17 2.79
N MET A 128 11.77 -6.25 3.53
CA MET A 128 12.69 -7.32 3.15
C MET A 128 12.32 -7.90 1.79
N HIS A 129 11.05 -8.25 1.58
CA HIS A 129 10.58 -8.74 0.27
C HIS A 129 10.81 -7.73 -0.86
N ARG A 130 10.66 -6.43 -0.59
CA ARG A 130 10.96 -5.38 -1.58
C ARG A 130 12.45 -5.33 -1.95
N LEU A 131 13.33 -5.63 -0.99
CA LEU A 131 14.77 -5.68 -1.17
C LEU A 131 15.28 -7.04 -1.69
N GLY A 132 14.39 -8.00 -1.97
CA GLY A 132 14.77 -9.35 -2.42
C GLY A 132 15.26 -10.29 -1.31
N PHE A 133 15.03 -9.92 -0.05
CA PHE A 133 15.28 -10.78 1.11
C PHE A 133 13.98 -11.47 1.54
N SER A 134 14.03 -12.78 1.78
CA SER A 134 12.96 -13.49 2.48
C SER A 134 13.33 -13.61 3.95
N PRO A 135 12.42 -13.29 4.90
CA PRO A 135 12.65 -13.60 6.31
C PRO A 135 12.95 -15.08 6.45
N GLN A 136 14.12 -15.41 6.99
CA GLN A 136 14.50 -16.78 7.28
C GLN A 136 13.94 -17.13 8.67
N VAL A 137 13.27 -18.27 8.81
CA VAL A 137 12.74 -18.75 10.09
C VAL A 137 13.83 -19.60 10.73
N PRO A 138 14.33 -19.26 11.94
CA PRO A 138 15.30 -20.09 12.63
C PRO A 138 14.73 -21.50 12.86
N ALA A 139 15.53 -22.54 12.59
CA ALA A 139 15.11 -23.94 12.70
C ALA A 139 14.86 -24.40 14.15
N ARG A 140 15.14 -23.57 15.16
CA ARG A 140 14.93 -23.91 16.58
C ARG A 140 14.57 -22.67 17.39
N ARG A 141 13.37 -22.68 18.00
CA ARG A 141 12.93 -21.68 18.96
C ARG A 141 13.57 -21.98 20.32
N VAL A 142 14.39 -21.07 20.83
CA VAL A 142 14.50 -20.81 22.27
C VAL A 142 14.19 -19.35 22.48
N ALA A 143 13.28 -19.09 23.40
CA ALA A 143 12.65 -17.82 23.66
C ALA A 143 13.58 -16.88 24.41
N GLU A 144 13.78 -15.67 23.89
CA GLU A 144 13.94 -14.51 24.76
C GLU A 144 13.37 -13.27 24.05
N ARG A 145 12.20 -12.87 24.54
CA ARG A 145 11.54 -11.61 24.21
C ARG A 145 12.36 -10.49 24.84
N ASP A 146 13.00 -9.65 24.03
CA ASP A 146 13.34 -8.30 24.48
C ASP A 146 12.23 -7.30 24.05
N GLU A 147 11.00 -7.60 24.47
CA GLU A 147 9.88 -6.67 24.34
C GLU A 147 10.04 -5.48 25.30
N GLN A 148 10.88 -5.61 26.32
CA GLN A 148 11.12 -4.56 27.30
C GLN A 148 12.02 -3.45 26.76
N ALA A 149 13.09 -3.75 26.01
CA ALA A 149 13.90 -2.71 25.37
C ALA A 149 13.13 -1.86 24.35
N VAL A 150 12.14 -2.45 23.67
CA VAL A 150 11.25 -1.72 22.74
C VAL A 150 10.29 -0.80 23.49
N THR A 151 9.84 -1.20 24.68
CA THR A 151 8.88 -0.44 25.48
C THR A 151 9.57 0.73 26.18
N VAL A 152 10.73 0.48 26.80
CA VAL A 152 11.58 1.51 27.44
C VAL A 152 12.03 2.56 26.42
N TRP A 153 12.40 2.15 25.20
CA TRP A 153 12.79 3.12 24.16
C TRP A 153 11.62 3.91 23.58
N LYS A 154 10.41 3.31 23.48
CA LYS A 154 9.20 4.03 23.07
C LYS A 154 8.88 5.16 24.04
N GLU A 155 8.98 4.93 25.34
CA GLU A 155 8.69 5.97 26.34
C GLU A 155 9.75 7.07 26.34
N ALA A 156 11.04 6.73 26.24
CA ALA A 156 12.12 7.71 26.17
C ALA A 156 12.06 8.57 24.89
N THR A 157 11.73 7.99 23.74
CA THR A 157 11.72 8.70 22.45
C THR A 157 10.42 9.48 22.21
N TRP A 158 9.30 9.05 22.81
CA TRP A 158 8.04 9.80 22.71
C TRP A 158 8.05 11.10 23.53
N ALA A 159 8.92 11.20 24.54
CA ALA A 159 9.14 12.43 25.30
C ALA A 159 9.93 13.50 24.49
N GLU A 160 10.89 13.12 23.65
CA GLU A 160 11.69 14.06 22.86
C GLU A 160 10.98 14.55 21.58
N VAL A 161 10.08 13.76 21.00
CA VAL A 161 9.35 14.13 19.77
C VAL A 161 8.14 15.02 20.06
N LYS A 162 7.61 15.03 21.30
CA LYS A 162 6.57 15.98 21.72
C LYS A 162 7.22 17.24 22.29
N GLY A 163 7.51 18.22 21.43
CA GLY A 163 7.57 19.62 21.89
C GLY A 163 6.24 19.97 22.60
N PRO A 164 6.25 20.81 23.65
CA PRO A 164 5.04 21.13 24.39
C PRO A 164 3.99 21.71 23.43
N GLY A 165 2.94 20.92 23.20
CA GLY A 165 1.81 21.36 22.41
C GLY A 165 1.18 22.57 23.09
N ARG A 166 0.98 23.64 22.32
CA ARG A 166 0.21 24.82 22.70
C ARG A 166 -1.09 24.38 23.40
N PRO A 167 -1.45 24.94 24.57
CA PRO A 167 -2.70 24.57 25.24
C PRO A 167 -3.86 24.76 24.27
N ALA A 168 -4.77 23.79 24.26
CA ALA A 168 -5.94 23.78 23.40
C ALA A 168 -6.79 25.02 23.69
N GLY A 169 -6.67 26.04 22.83
CA GLY A 169 -7.67 27.09 22.76
C GLY A 169 -8.98 26.44 22.30
N ALA A 170 -10.04 26.62 23.08
CA ALA A 170 -11.36 26.09 22.77
C ALA A 170 -11.84 26.61 21.41
N THR A 171 -11.75 25.78 20.37
CA THR A 171 -12.41 26.06 19.09
C THR A 171 -13.82 25.51 19.16
N SER A 172 -14.75 26.45 19.39
CA SER A 172 -16.20 26.27 19.33
C SER A 172 -16.61 25.57 18.03
N ALA A 173 -17.21 24.40 18.13
CA ALA A 173 -17.92 23.77 17.03
C ALA A 173 -19.38 24.23 17.07
N SER A 174 -19.70 25.30 16.36
CA SER A 174 -21.09 25.67 16.10
C SER A 174 -21.72 24.62 15.17
N ARG A 175 -22.76 23.95 15.67
CA ARG A 175 -23.59 23.00 14.95
C ARG A 175 -24.43 23.75 13.90
N THR A 176 -24.04 23.72 12.64
CA THR A 176 -24.86 24.29 11.55
C THR A 176 -25.89 23.26 11.09
N LYS A 177 -27.17 23.65 11.17
CA LYS A 177 -28.36 22.91 10.74
C LYS A 177 -28.30 22.59 9.24
N GLN A 178 -28.80 21.42 8.85
CA GLN A 178 -29.18 21.14 7.47
C GLN A 178 -30.41 21.98 7.13
N ASP A 179 -30.31 22.77 6.06
CA ASP A 179 -31.44 23.48 5.47
C ASP A 179 -32.08 22.59 4.40
N SER A 180 -33.41 22.53 4.41
CA SER A 180 -34.23 21.75 3.48
C SER A 180 -34.41 22.57 2.19
N PRO A 181 -34.22 22.01 0.98
CA PRO A 181 -34.48 22.77 -0.23
C PRO A 181 -35.99 22.83 -0.48
N GLY A 182 -36.57 24.00 -0.20
CA GLY A 182 -37.89 24.39 -0.67
C GLY A 182 -37.85 25.01 -2.07
N SER A 183 -38.71 24.48 -2.94
CA SER A 183 -39.49 25.20 -3.96
C SER A 183 -38.81 25.64 -5.27
N ARG A 184 -39.27 25.05 -6.39
CA ARG A 184 -39.47 25.76 -7.66
C ARG A 184 -40.96 25.76 -7.99
N HIS A 185 -41.56 26.95 -7.98
CA HIS A 185 -42.69 27.31 -8.86
C HIS A 185 -42.11 27.67 -10.24
N GLY A 186 -42.80 27.56 -11.37
CA GLY A 186 -44.16 27.13 -11.68
C GLY A 186 -44.30 27.05 -13.21
N ASP A 187 -45.40 26.46 -13.68
CA ASP A 187 -46.29 27.04 -14.70
C ASP A 187 -47.39 26.02 -15.03
N GLU A 188 -48.62 26.44 -14.77
CA GLU A 188 -49.92 25.85 -15.15
C GLU A 188 -50.24 26.22 -16.62
N PRO A 189 -51.18 25.55 -17.36
CA PRO A 189 -52.59 25.50 -16.95
C PRO A 189 -53.50 24.35 -17.45
N GLY A 190 -54.59 24.15 -16.69
CA GLY A 190 -55.95 24.06 -17.25
C GLY A 190 -56.59 22.66 -17.37
N ALA A 191 -57.65 22.41 -16.59
CA ALA A 191 -58.99 21.96 -17.05
C ALA A 191 -59.80 21.32 -15.91
N ASP A 192 -60.88 21.99 -15.48
CA ASP A 192 -62.23 21.46 -15.18
C ASP A 192 -63.01 22.57 -14.45
N ALA A 193 -64.10 23.14 -14.97
CA ALA A 193 -65.43 22.57 -15.20
C ALA A 193 -66.11 22.11 -13.90
N ASP A 194 -66.91 23.00 -13.28
CA ASP A 194 -68.38 22.89 -13.16
C ASP A 194 -68.91 24.06 -12.30
N ALA A 195 -69.82 24.88 -12.81
CA ALA A 195 -71.27 24.80 -12.61
C ALA A 195 -71.81 25.56 -11.37
N LEU A 196 -72.52 26.64 -11.72
CA LEU A 196 -73.82 27.08 -11.21
C LEU A 196 -73.97 27.76 -9.83
N ARG A 197 -74.38 29.03 -9.95
CA ARG A 197 -75.24 29.79 -9.04
C ARG A 197 -76.52 29.03 -8.69
N SER A 198 -76.94 29.09 -7.44
CA SER A 198 -78.19 29.74 -6.98
C SER A 198 -78.22 29.75 -5.45
#